data_AF-A0A9P6IMU0-F1
#
_entry.id   AF-A0A9P6IMU0-F1
#
_cell.length_a   1.000
_cell.length_b   1.000
_cell.length_c   1.000
_cell.angle_alpha   90.00
_cell.angle_beta   90.00
_cell.angle_gamma   90.00
#
_symmetry.space_group_name_H-M   'P 1'
#
loop_
_entity.id
_entity.type
_entity.pdbx_description
1 polymer ?
#
loop_
_entity_poly.entity_id
_entity_poly.type
_entity_poly.pdbx_seq_one_letter_code
_entity_poly.pdbx_strand_id
1 'polypeptide(L)'
;MTPQDTLNESLAKSKATSSLDSAFAAYMDDHDPLKALRSEFVIPTRGEIAPEELQVWGEGAVNSHFKHRFGRPWVRIEETVQEQSARVVGAKKDEVAIMNTLTSNLHTLLAAFYTPTADRHKILIESKAFPSDHYAV
;
A
#
# COMPACT_ATOMS: atom_id res chain seq x y z
N MET A 1 -19.03 18.15 -10.50
CA MET A 1 -19.18 17.12 -11.55
C MET A 1 -19.19 15.77 -10.85
N THR A 2 -20.27 15.02 -10.99
CA THR A 2 -20.43 13.71 -10.34
C THR A 2 -19.80 12.60 -11.20
N PRO A 3 -19.54 11.40 -10.65
CA PRO A 3 -19.11 10.26 -11.47
C PRO A 3 -20.06 9.94 -12.63
N GLN A 4 -21.37 10.16 -12.43
CA GLN A 4 -22.38 9.96 -13.47
C GLN A 4 -22.26 11.01 -14.59
N ASP A 5 -21.98 12.26 -14.24
CA ASP A 5 -21.75 13.32 -15.25
C ASP A 5 -20.50 13.01 -16.09
N THR A 6 -19.41 12.61 -15.42
CA THR A 6 -18.16 12.19 -16.09
C THR A 6 -18.39 10.98 -17.00
N LEU A 7 -19.19 10.01 -16.56
CA LEU A 7 -19.56 8.84 -17.36
C LEU A 7 -20.33 9.25 -18.62
N ASN A 8 -21.35 10.09 -18.49
CA ASN A 8 -22.17 10.55 -19.61
C ASN A 8 -21.33 11.36 -20.63
N GLU A 9 -20.45 12.23 -20.15
CA GLU A 9 -19.56 13.01 -21.01
C GLU A 9 -18.55 12.12 -21.74
N SER A 10 -17.97 11.13 -21.05
CA SER A 10 -17.02 10.19 -21.63
C SER A 10 -17.70 9.29 -22.66
N LEU A 11 -18.93 8.83 -22.39
CA LEU A 11 -19.72 8.05 -23.33
C LEU A 11 -19.98 8.81 -24.63
N ALA A 12 -20.40 10.07 -24.51
CA ALA A 12 -20.63 10.95 -25.66
C ALA A 12 -19.37 11.12 -26.54
N LYS A 13 -18.17 11.07 -25.95
CA LYS A 13 -16.89 11.21 -26.66
C LYS A 13 -16.33 9.89 -27.21
N SER A 14 -16.67 8.77 -26.59
CA SER A 14 -16.09 7.44 -26.89
C SER A 14 -16.59 6.77 -28.18
N LYS A 15 -17.64 7.32 -28.82
CA LYS A 15 -18.38 6.69 -29.94
C LYS A 15 -19.01 5.32 -29.60
N ALA A 16 -18.96 4.87 -28.34
CA ALA A 16 -19.58 3.64 -27.90
C ALA A 16 -21.11 3.78 -27.81
N THR A 17 -21.81 2.68 -27.98
CA THR A 17 -23.28 2.64 -27.86
C THR A 17 -23.77 2.51 -26.42
N SER A 18 -22.91 2.01 -25.52
CA SER A 18 -23.19 1.89 -24.08
C SER A 18 -21.90 1.83 -23.27
N SER A 19 -22.00 1.99 -21.95
CA SER A 19 -20.87 1.85 -21.02
C SER A 19 -20.36 0.42 -20.84
N LEU A 20 -21.09 -0.57 -21.37
CA LEU A 20 -20.70 -1.97 -21.34
C LEU A 20 -19.94 -2.38 -22.61
N ASP A 21 -19.80 -1.47 -23.58
CA ASP A 21 -19.07 -1.71 -24.81
C ASP A 21 -17.55 -1.69 -24.57
N SER A 22 -16.84 -2.67 -25.12
CA SER A 22 -15.38 -2.71 -25.13
C SER A 22 -14.73 -1.43 -25.70
N ALA A 23 -15.39 -0.77 -26.65
CA ALA A 23 -14.93 0.51 -27.21
C ALA A 23 -14.92 1.63 -26.17
N PHE A 24 -15.87 1.62 -25.23
CA PHE A 24 -15.90 2.58 -24.12
C PHE A 24 -14.74 2.33 -23.16
N ALA A 25 -14.50 1.07 -22.80
CA ALA A 25 -13.36 0.70 -21.94
C ALA A 25 -12.02 1.10 -22.57
N ALA A 26 -11.82 0.84 -23.87
CA ALA A 26 -10.62 1.24 -24.59
C ALA A 26 -10.43 2.78 -24.61
N TYR A 27 -11.51 3.54 -24.80
CA TYR A 27 -11.48 4.99 -24.71
C TYR A 27 -11.05 5.47 -23.32
N MET A 28 -11.62 4.89 -22.25
CA MET A 28 -11.28 5.24 -20.86
C MET A 28 -9.83 4.92 -20.53
N ASP A 29 -9.30 3.78 -21.01
CA ASP A 29 -7.90 3.42 -20.85
C ASP A 29 -6.94 4.37 -21.58
N ASP A 30 -7.30 4.83 -22.78
CA ASP A 30 -6.47 5.76 -23.54
C ASP A 30 -6.41 7.15 -22.89
N HIS A 31 -7.51 7.57 -22.26
CA HIS A 31 -7.65 8.88 -21.62
C HIS A 31 -7.32 8.87 -20.12
N ASP A 32 -6.92 7.74 -19.55
CA ASP A 32 -6.45 7.66 -18.18
C ASP A 32 -5.08 8.35 -18.04
N PRO A 33 -4.98 9.48 -17.30
CA PRO A 33 -3.72 10.18 -17.12
C PRO A 33 -2.67 9.34 -16.36
N LEU A 34 -3.11 8.28 -15.66
CA LEU A 34 -2.26 7.38 -14.89
C LEU A 34 -1.90 6.10 -15.65
N LYS A 35 -2.31 5.94 -16.92
CA LYS A 35 -2.08 4.71 -17.69
C LYS A 35 -0.62 4.27 -17.75
N ALA A 36 0.30 5.23 -17.73
CA ALA A 36 1.74 4.98 -17.76
C ALA A 36 2.22 4.18 -16.53
N LEU A 37 1.59 4.37 -15.36
CA LEU A 37 1.97 3.67 -14.13
C LEU A 37 1.82 2.15 -14.25
N ARG A 38 0.94 1.64 -15.14
CA ARG A 38 0.79 0.20 -15.38
C ARG A 38 2.11 -0.46 -15.79
N SER A 39 2.98 0.27 -16.47
CA SER A 39 4.29 -0.23 -16.91
C SER A 39 5.35 -0.27 -15.80
N GLU A 40 5.08 0.35 -14.66
CA GLU A 40 5.98 0.34 -13.49
C GLU A 40 5.79 -0.91 -12.61
N PHE A 41 4.69 -1.65 -12.81
CA PHE A 41 4.43 -2.89 -12.09
C PHE A 41 4.91 -4.07 -12.93
N VAL A 42 5.68 -4.97 -12.30
CA VAL A 42 5.81 -6.32 -12.81
C VAL A 42 4.44 -6.97 -12.64
N ILE A 43 3.74 -7.21 -13.75
CA ILE A 43 2.55 -8.06 -13.81
C ILE A 43 3.08 -9.44 -14.22
N PRO A 44 3.51 -10.26 -13.25
CA PRO A 44 4.38 -11.38 -13.55
C PRO A 44 3.58 -12.50 -14.21
N THR A 45 4.17 -13.12 -15.24
CA THR A 45 3.82 -14.51 -15.52
C THR A 45 4.48 -15.41 -14.47
N ARG A 46 3.95 -16.62 -14.25
CA ARG A 46 4.31 -17.52 -13.13
C ARG A 46 5.82 -17.82 -12.97
N GLY A 47 6.66 -17.54 -13.98
CA GLY A 47 8.09 -17.89 -14.00
C GLY A 47 9.09 -16.75 -13.78
N GLU A 48 8.68 -15.50 -13.62
CA GLU A 48 9.59 -14.34 -13.82
C GLU A 48 10.09 -13.66 -12.54
N ILE A 49 9.72 -14.14 -11.35
CA ILE A 49 10.05 -13.44 -10.11
C ILE A 49 11.32 -14.04 -9.47
N ALA A 50 12.47 -13.46 -9.80
CA ALA A 50 13.66 -13.55 -8.95
C ALA A 50 13.90 -12.16 -8.31
N PRO A 51 13.55 -11.95 -7.03
CA PRO A 51 13.73 -10.66 -6.40
C PRO A 51 15.23 -10.31 -6.29
N GLU A 52 15.59 -9.08 -6.68
CA GLU A 52 16.94 -8.53 -6.60
C GLU A 52 17.62 -8.78 -5.24
N GLU A 53 16.85 -8.75 -4.16
CA GLU A 53 17.33 -8.98 -2.79
C GLU A 53 17.94 -10.38 -2.59
N LEU A 54 17.46 -11.40 -3.29
CA LEU A 54 18.06 -12.74 -3.22
C LEU A 54 19.45 -12.76 -3.85
N GLN A 55 19.66 -11.99 -4.92
CA GLN A 55 20.98 -11.83 -5.51
C GLN A 55 21.92 -11.07 -4.56
N VAL A 56 21.45 -9.97 -3.97
CA VAL A 56 22.24 -9.20 -2.98
C VAL A 56 22.61 -10.07 -1.78
N TRP A 57 21.70 -10.93 -1.33
CA TRP A 57 21.98 -11.87 -0.27
C TRP A 57 23.03 -12.91 -0.66
N GLY A 58 22.93 -13.49 -1.86
CA GLY A 58 23.90 -14.45 -2.38
C GLY A 58 25.32 -13.88 -2.53
N GLU A 59 25.44 -12.60 -2.87
CA GLU A 59 26.73 -11.94 -3.09
C GLU A 59 27.35 -11.37 -1.80
N GLY A 60 26.54 -10.78 -0.92
CA GLY A 60 27.02 -9.98 0.21
C GLY A 60 26.69 -10.54 1.59
N ALA A 61 25.71 -11.45 1.70
CA ALA A 61 25.24 -12.03 2.95
C ALA A 61 25.11 -10.98 4.08
N VAL A 62 25.73 -11.23 5.24
CA VAL A 62 25.70 -10.31 6.39
C VAL A 62 26.25 -8.92 6.08
N ASN A 63 27.19 -8.79 5.14
CA ASN A 63 27.78 -7.49 4.81
C ASN A 63 26.75 -6.54 4.16
N SER A 64 25.72 -7.09 3.50
CA SER A 64 24.65 -6.31 2.88
C SER A 64 23.79 -5.55 3.89
N HIS A 65 23.83 -5.91 5.19
CA HIS A 65 23.22 -5.10 6.24
C HIS A 65 23.78 -3.68 6.28
N PHE A 66 25.07 -3.51 5.95
CA PHE A 66 25.77 -2.23 6.06
C PHE A 66 26.22 -1.68 4.70
N LYS A 67 26.60 -2.58 3.77
CA LYS A 67 27.16 -2.27 2.45
C LYS A 67 26.33 -2.91 1.35
N HIS A 68 25.08 -2.47 1.24
CA HIS A 68 24.18 -2.92 0.18
C HIS A 68 24.58 -2.32 -1.18
N ARG A 69 24.69 -3.14 -2.23
CA ARG A 69 25.17 -2.71 -3.56
C ARG A 69 24.35 -1.59 -4.21
N PHE A 70 23.06 -1.52 -3.88
CA PHE A 70 22.14 -0.47 -4.35
C PHE A 70 21.94 0.68 -3.35
N GLY A 71 22.76 0.78 -2.30
CA GLY A 71 22.67 1.86 -1.31
C GLY A 71 21.47 1.78 -0.36
N ARG A 72 20.80 0.62 -0.25
CA ARG A 72 19.70 0.31 0.69
C ARG A 72 20.15 -0.64 1.82
N PRO A 73 21.00 -0.19 2.77
CA PRO A 73 21.52 -1.07 3.83
C PRO A 73 20.38 -1.67 4.65
N TRP A 74 20.34 -2.99 4.82
CA TRP A 74 19.19 -3.65 5.47
C TRP A 74 18.96 -3.21 6.92
N VAL A 75 20.00 -2.73 7.61
CA VAL A 75 19.89 -2.22 8.99
C VAL A 75 19.06 -0.94 9.10
N ARG A 76 18.84 -0.24 7.98
CA ARG A 76 18.02 0.99 7.89
C ARG A 76 17.07 0.93 6.70
N ILE A 77 16.59 -0.27 6.38
CA ILE A 77 15.77 -0.48 5.19
C ILE A 77 14.45 0.30 5.26
N GLU A 78 13.89 0.44 6.45
CA GLU A 78 12.67 1.19 6.74
C GLU A 78 12.81 2.68 6.38
N GLU A 79 14.00 3.28 6.55
CA GLU A 79 14.25 4.68 6.22
C GLU A 79 14.07 4.95 4.71
N THR A 80 14.24 3.92 3.87
CA THR A 80 14.17 4.05 2.40
C THR A 80 12.75 4.29 1.87
N VAL A 81 11.74 3.96 2.68
CA VAL A 81 10.31 4.11 2.34
C VAL A 81 9.56 5.05 3.28
N GLN A 82 10.18 5.46 4.39
CA GLN A 82 9.51 6.22 5.45
C GLN A 82 8.90 7.54 4.99
N GLU A 83 9.64 8.32 4.18
CA GLU A 83 9.15 9.59 3.66
C GLU A 83 7.94 9.40 2.73
N GLN A 84 8.03 8.40 1.84
CA GLN A 84 6.96 8.08 0.90
C GLN A 84 5.71 7.61 1.65
N SER A 85 5.87 6.73 2.65
CA SER A 85 4.77 6.27 3.51
C SER A 85 4.14 7.41 4.28
N ALA A 86 4.93 8.32 4.85
CA ALA A 86 4.43 9.49 5.58
C ALA A 86 3.56 10.40 4.70
N ARG A 87 3.97 10.63 3.44
CA ARG A 87 3.15 11.39 2.47
C ARG A 87 1.82 10.72 2.14
N VAL A 88 1.79 9.38 2.06
CA VAL A 88 0.56 8.62 1.78
C VAL A 88 -0.47 8.77 2.90
N VAL A 89 -0.03 8.73 4.16
CA VAL A 89 -0.92 8.82 5.33
C VAL A 89 -1.13 10.25 5.84
N GLY A 90 -0.44 11.24 5.27
CA GLY A 90 -0.56 12.65 5.66
C GLY A 90 0.11 13.00 7.00
N ALA A 91 1.21 12.31 7.34
CA ALA A 91 1.95 12.50 8.59
C ALA A 91 3.37 13.03 8.33
N LYS A 92 4.08 13.42 9.40
CA LYS A 92 5.53 13.70 9.32
C LYS A 92 6.30 12.38 9.26
N LYS A 93 7.51 12.42 8.71
CA LYS A 93 8.42 11.27 8.67
C LYS A 93 8.59 10.61 10.04
N ASP A 94 8.81 11.40 11.10
CA ASP A 94 9.06 10.92 12.46
C ASP A 94 7.78 10.44 13.18
N GLU A 95 6.61 10.56 12.55
CA GLU A 95 5.32 10.07 13.06
C GLU A 95 4.94 8.71 12.44
N VAL A 96 5.75 8.16 11.54
CA VAL A 96 5.48 6.91 10.82
C VAL A 96 6.64 5.92 10.97
N ALA A 97 6.31 4.67 11.34
CA ALA A 97 7.24 3.56 11.39
C ALA A 97 6.78 2.42 10.48
N ILE A 98 7.70 1.84 9.71
CA ILE A 98 7.45 0.69 8.83
C ILE A 98 8.07 -0.51 9.51
N MET A 99 7.24 -1.32 10.18
CA MET A 99 7.69 -2.43 11.00
C MET A 99 6.63 -3.53 11.10
N ASN A 100 7.06 -4.75 11.44
CA ASN A 100 6.22 -5.91 11.76
C ASN A 100 5.05 -6.15 10.78
N THR A 101 3.96 -6.74 11.29
CA THR A 101 2.69 -6.94 10.60
C THR A 101 1.63 -5.98 11.16
N LEU A 102 0.51 -5.81 10.44
CA LEU A 102 -0.59 -4.93 10.83
C LEU A 102 -1.10 -5.22 12.26
N THR A 103 -1.51 -6.46 12.53
CA THR A 103 -2.06 -6.86 13.85
C THR A 103 -1.02 -6.77 14.96
N SER A 104 0.26 -7.06 14.68
CA SER A 104 1.33 -6.93 15.67
C SER A 104 1.57 -5.46 16.07
N ASN A 105 1.51 -4.54 15.10
CA ASN A 105 1.58 -3.11 15.39
C ASN A 105 0.34 -2.62 16.16
N LEU A 106 -0.86 -3.15 15.87
CA LEU A 106 -2.05 -2.85 16.66
C LEU A 106 -1.88 -3.24 18.13
N HIS A 107 -1.37 -4.44 18.41
CA HIS A 107 -1.05 -4.85 19.78
C HIS A 107 -0.01 -3.96 20.44
N THR A 108 1.02 -3.53 19.70
CA THR A 108 2.05 -2.62 20.22
C THR A 108 1.45 -1.27 20.62
N LEU A 109 0.54 -0.73 19.79
CA LEU A 109 -0.17 0.52 20.08
C LEU A 109 -1.13 0.35 21.26
N LEU A 110 -1.89 -0.74 21.33
CA LEU A 110 -2.78 -1.02 22.47
C LEU A 110 -1.97 -1.15 23.77
N ALA A 111 -0.85 -1.86 23.76
CA ALA A 111 0.01 -1.98 24.94
C ALA A 111 0.56 -0.63 25.42
N ALA A 112 0.80 0.32 24.50
CA ALA A 112 1.29 1.65 24.83
C ALA A 112 0.19 2.64 25.26
N PHE A 113 -0.98 2.59 24.61
CA PHE A 113 -2.03 3.61 24.75
C PHE A 113 -3.26 3.17 25.54
N TYR A 114 -3.55 1.87 25.61
CA TYR A 114 -4.71 1.35 26.31
C TYR A 114 -4.38 1.08 27.78
N THR A 115 -4.65 2.07 28.62
CA THR A 115 -4.45 2.00 30.08
C THR A 115 -5.80 1.97 30.80
N PRO A 116 -6.47 0.80 30.89
CA PRO A 116 -7.82 0.73 31.43
C PRO A 116 -7.88 1.11 32.91
N THR A 117 -8.93 1.83 33.29
CA THR A 117 -9.29 2.13 34.69
C THR A 117 -10.69 1.59 35.00
N ALA A 118 -11.08 1.60 36.28
CA ALA A 118 -12.42 1.16 36.69
C ALA A 118 -13.54 1.88 35.87
N ASP A 119 -13.40 3.18 35.66
CA ASP A 119 -14.40 3.99 34.94
C ASP A 119 -14.18 4.06 33.42
N ARG A 120 -13.01 3.65 32.92
CA ARG A 120 -12.64 3.74 31.49
C ARG A 120 -11.83 2.52 31.03
N HIS A 121 -12.53 1.47 30.62
CA HIS A 121 -11.96 0.17 30.21
C HIS A 121 -12.66 -0.43 28.98
N LYS A 122 -13.45 0.35 28.25
CA LYS A 122 -14.13 -0.14 27.05
C LYS A 122 -13.39 0.34 25.81
N ILE A 123 -13.20 -0.56 24.87
CA ILE A 123 -12.73 -0.25 23.52
C ILE A 123 -13.95 -0.23 22.59
N LEU A 124 -14.12 0.84 21.82
CA LEU A 124 -15.19 0.96 20.83
C LEU A 124 -14.67 0.50 19.48
N ILE A 125 -15.37 -0.43 18.85
CA ILE A 125 -15.07 -0.99 17.54
C ILE A 125 -16.37 -1.34 16.80
N GLU A 126 -16.34 -1.36 15.48
CA GLU A 126 -17.50 -1.72 14.65
C GLU A 126 -17.91 -3.19 14.84
N SER A 127 -19.22 -3.46 14.75
CA SER A 127 -19.78 -4.79 15.06
C SER A 127 -19.27 -5.94 14.20
N LYS A 128 -18.78 -5.65 13.00
CA LYS A 128 -18.27 -6.62 12.03
C LYS A 128 -16.86 -6.25 11.58
N ALA A 129 -16.02 -5.94 12.56
CA ALA A 129 -14.61 -5.70 12.33
C ALA A 129 -13.94 -6.90 11.68
N PHE A 130 -12.81 -6.64 11.02
CA PHE A 130 -12.02 -7.70 10.44
C PHE A 130 -11.57 -8.68 11.55
N PRO A 131 -11.54 -10.01 11.32
CA PRO A 131 -11.36 -10.98 12.40
C PRO A 131 -10.11 -10.76 13.25
N SER A 132 -8.97 -10.40 12.64
CA SER A 132 -7.74 -10.17 13.42
C SER A 132 -7.86 -9.00 14.39
N ASP A 133 -8.59 -7.96 14.03
CA ASP A 133 -8.80 -6.76 14.82
C ASP A 133 -9.76 -7.07 15.97
N HIS A 134 -10.79 -7.88 15.70
CA HIS A 134 -11.70 -8.39 16.72
C HIS A 134 -11.00 -9.30 17.75
N TYR A 135 -10.02 -10.10 17.32
CA TYR A 135 -9.22 -10.92 18.25
C TYR A 135 -8.18 -10.12 19.02
N ALA A 136 -7.76 -8.95 18.52
CA ALA A 136 -6.77 -8.12 19.19
C ALA A 136 -7.35 -7.31 20.37
N VAL A 137 -8.67 -7.13 20.41
CA VAL A 137 -9.42 -6.24 21.32
C VAL A 137 -10.29 -7.01 22.29
#